data_AF-A0A0G0H0K2-F1
#
_entry.id   AF-A0A0G0H0K2-F1
#
_cell.length_a   1.000
_cell.length_b   1.000
_cell.length_c   1.000
_cell.angle_alpha   90.00
_cell.angle_beta   90.00
_cell.angle_gamma   90.00
#
_symmetry.space_group_name_H-M   'P 1'
#
loop_
_entity.id
_entity.type
_entity.pdbx_description
1 polymer ?
#
loop_
_entity_poly.entity_id
_entity_poly.type
_entity_poly.pdbx_seq_one_letter_code
_entity_poly.pdbx_strand_id
1 'polypeptide(L)'
;MFTMLFLSKYGKRPLHFFGIVGGIFFFFGILILIYLSIIHFQGHAIGRRPLLFLGMLLIIAGLQVWFTGFLADLIINISHKKNKEFFLKYSTEEA
;
A
#
# COMPACT_ATOMS: atom_id res chain seq x y z
N MET A 1 -4.45 21.50 -9.32
CA MET A 1 -5.48 20.88 -10.19
C MET A 1 -5.68 19.37 -9.96
N PHE A 2 -4.77 18.62 -9.32
CA PHE A 2 -4.89 17.15 -9.19
C PHE A 2 -5.79 16.61 -8.06
N THR A 3 -6.28 17.44 -7.14
CA THR A 3 -7.04 16.98 -5.96
C THR A 3 -8.47 16.51 -6.28
N MET A 4 -9.14 17.11 -7.27
CA MET A 4 -10.57 16.85 -7.50
C MET A 4 -10.87 15.54 -8.24
N LEU A 5 -9.95 15.06 -9.07
CA LEU A 5 -10.13 13.79 -9.79
C LEU A 5 -9.83 12.55 -8.93
N PHE A 6 -9.07 12.72 -7.85
CA PHE A 6 -8.73 11.64 -6.92
C PHE A 6 -9.91 11.27 -6.01
N LEU A 7 -10.78 12.22 -5.68
CA LEU A 7 -11.87 12.01 -4.73
C LEU A 7 -13.08 11.29 -5.36
N SER A 8 -13.27 11.41 -6.69
CA SER A 8 -14.51 11.01 -7.36
C SER A 8 -14.54 9.55 -7.83
N LYS A 9 -13.39 8.89 -8.07
CA LYS A 9 -13.36 7.58 -8.74
C LYS A 9 -12.94 6.37 -7.88
N TYR A 10 -12.45 6.58 -6.65
CA TYR A 10 -12.00 5.50 -5.75
C TYR A 10 -13.03 5.07 -4.70
N GLY A 11 -14.28 5.53 -4.79
CA GLY A 11 -15.32 5.34 -3.77
C GLY A 11 -15.83 3.90 -3.56
N LYS A 12 -15.15 2.85 -4.03
CA LYS A 12 -15.58 1.46 -3.77
C LYS A 12 -14.60 0.60 -2.97
N ARG A 13 -13.30 0.49 -3.30
CA ARG A 13 -12.25 -0.25 -2.52
C ARG A 13 -10.82 0.15 -2.95
N PRO A 14 -10.22 1.23 -2.41
CA PRO A 14 -8.87 1.68 -2.79
C PRO A 14 -7.78 0.66 -2.44
N LEU A 15 -8.01 -0.20 -1.45
CA LEU A 15 -7.09 -1.26 -1.04
C LEU A 15 -6.72 -2.18 -2.20
N HIS A 16 -7.66 -2.51 -3.09
CA HIS A 16 -7.41 -3.50 -4.13
C HIS A 16 -6.42 -2.97 -5.18
N PHE A 17 -6.56 -1.70 -5.55
CA PHE A 17 -5.69 -1.11 -6.58
C PHE A 17 -4.27 -0.88 -6.04
N PHE A 18 -4.15 -0.23 -4.88
CA PHE A 18 -2.84 0.05 -4.27
C PHE A 18 -2.19 -1.21 -3.69
N GLY A 19 -2.98 -2.13 -3.13
CA GLY A 19 -2.49 -3.39 -2.59
C GLY A 19 -1.96 -4.34 -3.67
N ILE A 20 -2.62 -4.46 -4.83
CA ILE A 20 -2.12 -5.27 -5.94
C ILE A 20 -0.82 -4.68 -6.49
N VAL A 21 -0.78 -3.37 -6.73
CA VAL A 21 0.42 -2.71 -7.26
C VAL A 21 1.58 -2.86 -6.29
N GLY A 22 1.38 -2.54 -5.00
CA GLY A 22 2.40 -2.71 -3.97
C GLY A 22 2.83 -4.17 -3.78
N GLY A 23 1.88 -5.11 -3.87
CA GLY A 23 2.14 -6.55 -3.80
C GLY A 23 3.02 -7.06 -4.95
N ILE A 24 2.84 -6.56 -6.17
CA ILE A 24 3.70 -6.88 -7.32
C ILE A 24 5.13 -6.39 -7.04
N PHE A 25 5.30 -5.15 -6.61
CA PHE A 25 6.64 -4.61 -6.28
C PHE A 25 7.31 -5.39 -5.15
N PHE A 26 6.55 -5.76 -4.12
CA PHE A 26 7.03 -6.55 -3.00
C PHE A 26 7.43 -7.97 -3.44
N PHE A 27 6.64 -8.62 -4.30
CA PHE A 27 6.96 -9.92 -4.88
C PHE A 27 8.25 -9.90 -5.69
N PHE A 28 8.44 -8.90 -6.56
CA PHE A 28 9.68 -8.73 -7.31
C PHE A 28 10.87 -8.42 -6.39
N GLY A 29 10.68 -7.58 -5.36
CA GLY A 29 11.72 -7.28 -4.37
C GLY A 29 12.18 -8.53 -3.61
N ILE A 30 11.24 -9.40 -3.20
CA ILE A 30 11.54 -10.70 -2.58
C ILE A 30 12.30 -11.60 -3.55
N LEU A 31 11.86 -11.69 -4.81
CA LEU A 31 12.50 -12.54 -5.82
C LEU A 31 13.97 -12.13 -6.04
N ILE A 32 14.23 -10.82 -6.11
CA ILE A 32 15.57 -10.25 -6.24
C ILE A 32 16.41 -10.56 -5.00
N LEU A 33 15.84 -10.45 -3.79
CA LEU A 33 16.53 -10.76 -2.54
C LEU A 33 16.84 -12.24 -2.38
N ILE A 34 15.93 -13.14 -2.78
CA ILE A 34 16.17 -14.59 -2.79
C ILE A 34 17.31 -14.92 -3.76
N TYR A 35 17.27 -14.37 -4.97
CA TYR A 35 18.33 -14.54 -5.96
C TYR A 35 19.69 -14.08 -5.42
N LEU A 36 19.73 -12.91 -4.79
CA LEU A 36 20.94 -12.39 -4.16
C LEU A 36 21.39 -13.24 -2.97
N SER A 37 20.46 -13.74 -2.15
CA SER A 37 20.74 -14.60 -1.00
C SER A 37 21.41 -15.92 -1.42
N ILE A 38 20.95 -16.52 -2.52
CA ILE A 38 21.55 -17.74 -3.10
C ILE A 38 22.99 -17.47 -3.58
N ILE A 39 23.22 -16.31 -4.23
CA ILE A 39 24.57 -15.90 -4.65
C ILE A 39 25.47 -15.61 -3.44
N HIS A 40 24.88 -15.14 -2.33
CA HIS A 40 25.65 -14.81 -1.13
C HIS A 40 26.21 -16.06 -0.50
N PHE A 41 25.38 -17.10 -0.46
CA PHE A 41 25.72 -18.40 0.09
C PHE A 41 26.84 -19.10 -0.69
N GLN A 42 27.06 -18.72 -1.96
CA GLN A 42 28.19 -19.16 -2.80
C GLN A 42 29.51 -18.42 -2.52
N GLY A 43 29.57 -17.60 -1.46
CA GLY A 43 30.81 -16.95 -1.01
C GLY A 43 31.18 -15.66 -1.74
N HIS A 44 30.26 -15.10 -2.53
CA HIS A 44 30.49 -13.83 -3.22
C HIS A 44 30.12 -12.64 -2.32
N ALA A 45 31.02 -11.65 -2.24
CA ALA A 45 30.79 -10.42 -1.49
C ALA A 45 29.75 -9.53 -2.19
N ILE A 46 28.53 -9.48 -1.65
CA ILE A 46 27.41 -8.75 -2.26
C ILE A 46 27.36 -7.28 -1.84
N GLY A 47 27.97 -6.93 -0.71
CA GLY A 47 27.89 -5.58 -0.12
C GLY A 47 28.37 -4.42 -1.02
N ARG A 48 29.15 -4.68 -2.08
CA ARG A 48 29.60 -3.67 -3.05
C ARG A 48 28.75 -3.57 -4.32
N ARG A 49 27.73 -4.43 -4.50
CA ARG A 49 26.91 -4.42 -5.72
C ARG A 49 25.63 -3.60 -5.51
N PRO A 50 25.34 -2.60 -6.36
CA PRO A 50 24.15 -1.74 -6.26
C PRO A 50 22.83 -2.52 -6.34
N LEU A 51 22.86 -3.78 -6.77
CA LEU A 51 21.71 -4.69 -6.76
C LEU A 51 21.13 -4.93 -5.36
N LEU A 52 21.95 -4.94 -4.30
CA LEU A 52 21.46 -5.11 -2.92
C LEU A 52 20.58 -3.92 -2.52
N PHE A 53 21.07 -2.71 -2.82
CA PHE A 53 20.36 -1.46 -2.55
C PHE A 53 19.08 -1.37 -3.37
N LEU A 54 19.12 -1.78 -4.64
CA LEU A 54 17.96 -1.81 -5.52
C LEU A 54 16.87 -2.78 -5.03
N GLY A 55 17.24 -3.98 -4.59
CA GLY A 55 16.32 -4.93 -3.98
C GLY A 55 15.69 -4.40 -2.69
N MET A 56 16.50 -3.78 -1.82
CA MET A 56 16.02 -3.16 -0.57
C MET A 56 15.07 -2.00 -0.85
N LEU A 57 15.41 -1.12 -1.80
CA LEU A 57 14.55 -0.01 -2.24
C LEU A 57 13.23 -0.51 -2.81
N LEU A 58 13.23 -1.59 -3.60
CA LEU A 58 12.01 -2.19 -4.14
C LEU A 58 11.10 -2.70 -3.03
N ILE A 59 11.65 -3.36 -2.02
CA ILE A 59 10.88 -3.81 -0.85
C ILE A 59 10.29 -2.63 -0.09
N ILE A 60 11.10 -1.61 0.22
CA ILE A 60 10.65 -0.45 0.98
C ILE A 60 9.54 0.29 0.20
N ALA A 61 9.73 0.50 -1.10
CA ALA A 61 8.73 1.14 -1.96
C ALA A 61 7.45 0.31 -2.07
N GLY A 62 7.56 -1.01 -2.26
CA GLY A 62 6.40 -1.91 -2.29
C GLY A 62 5.62 -1.90 -0.98
N LEU A 63 6.32 -1.93 0.15
CA LEU A 63 5.73 -1.84 1.49
C LEU A 63 5.04 -0.50 1.71
N GLN A 64 5.64 0.62 1.29
CA GLN A 64 5.04 1.96 1.38
C GLN A 64 3.74 2.08 0.60
N VAL A 65 3.70 1.54 -0.62
CA VAL A 65 2.49 1.54 -1.46
C VAL A 65 1.41 0.66 -0.82
N TRP A 66 1.80 -0.50 -0.26
CA TRP A 66 0.89 -1.38 0.45
C TRP A 66 0.27 -0.71 1.69
N PHE A 67 1.10 -0.05 2.52
CA PHE A 67 0.62 0.72 3.68
C PHE A 67 -0.30 1.88 3.29
N THR A 68 0.00 2.57 2.19
CA THR A 68 -0.83 3.66 1.68
C THR A 68 -2.21 3.14 1.25
N GLY A 69 -2.26 1.99 0.57
CA GLY A 69 -3.51 1.31 0.22
C GLY A 69 -4.32 0.92 1.45
N PHE A 70 -3.65 0.41 2.49
CA PHE A 70 -4.29 0.07 3.76
C PHE A 70 -4.84 1.29 4.51
N LEU A 71 -4.06 2.37 4.60
CA LEU A 71 -4.50 3.63 5.20
C LEU A 71 -5.71 4.22 4.46
N ALA A 72 -5.71 4.19 3.13
CA ALA A 72 -6.83 4.67 2.34
C ALA A 72 -8.13 3.90 2.65
N ASP A 73 -8.06 2.58 2.80
CA ASP A 73 -9.20 1.74 3.16
C ASP A 73 -9.72 2.07 4.57
N LEU A 74 -8.81 2.22 5.55
CA LEU A 74 -9.17 2.62 6.91
C LEU A 74 -9.83 4.00 6.97
N ILE A 75 -9.30 5.00 6.26
CA ILE A 75 -9.86 6.35 6.23
C ILE A 75 -11.27 6.33 5.65
N ILE A 76 -11.50 5.59 4.57
CA ILE A 76 -12.83 5.46 3.95
C ILE A 76 -13.79 4.76 4.92
N ASN A 77 -13.36 3.66 5.55
CA ASN A 77 -14.19 2.94 6.50
C ASN A 77 -14.60 3.82 7.71
N ILE A 78 -13.67 4.59 8.26
CA ILE A 78 -13.94 5.53 9.36
C ILE A 78 -14.89 6.65 8.89
N SER A 79 -14.68 7.22 7.71
CA SER A 79 -15.54 8.25 7.14
C SER A 79 -16.97 7.74 6.94
N HIS A 80 -17.12 6.52 6.43
CA HIS A 80 -18.42 5.89 6.22
C HIS A 80 -19.14 5.61 7.56
N LYS A 81 -18.42 5.15 8.59
CA LYS A 81 -18.96 4.95 9.93
C LYS A 81 -19.44 6.27 10.55
N LYS A 82 -18.65 7.34 10.44
CA LYS A 82 -18.99 8.67 10.98
C LYS A 82 -20.24 9.26 10.31
N ASN A 83 -20.35 9.14 8.99
CA ASN A 83 -21.54 9.61 8.28
C ASN A 83 -22.81 8.88 8.76
N LYS A 84 -22.77 7.55 8.90
CA LYS A 84 -23.94 6.77 9.36
C LYS A 84 -24.42 7.19 10.75
N GLU A 85 -23.51 7.49 11.68
CA GLU A 85 -23.86 7.93 13.04
C GLU A 85 -24.53 9.32 13.05
N PHE A 86 -24.08 10.22 12.17
CA PHE A 86 -24.68 11.55 12.01
C PHE A 86 -26.12 11.48 11.52
N PHE A 87 -26.41 10.66 10.50
CA PHE A 87 -27.77 10.50 9.98
C PHE A 87 -28.73 9.85 10.99
N LEU A 88 -28.24 8.94 11.84
CA LEU A 88 -29.08 8.29 12.86
C LEU A 88 -29.46 9.23 14.00
N LYS A 89 -28.59 10.17 14.38
CA LYS A 89 -28.88 11.15 15.44
C LYS A 89 -29.95 12.16 15.03
N TYR A 90 -29.92 12.62 13.77
CA TYR A 90 -30.93 13.55 13.26
C TYR A 90 -32.33 12.91 13.15
N SER A 91 -32.42 11.66 12.67
CA SER A 91 -33.73 10.96 12.61
C SER A 91 -34.35 10.67 13.97
N THR A 92 -33.58 10.72 15.07
CA THR A 92 -34.11 10.54 16.43
C THR A 92 -34.39 11.85 17.17
N GLU A 93 -33.91 12.99 16.67
CA GLU A 93 -34.24 14.33 17.24
C GLU A 93 -35.48 14.96 16.58
N GLU A 94 -35.91 14.47 15.41
CA GLU A 94 -37.09 14.94 14.68
C GLU A 94 -38.35 14.07 14.86
N ALA A 95 -38.31 13.02 15.69
CA ALA A 95 -39.41 12.08 15.98
C ALA A 95 -39.83 12.13 17.45
#